data_AF-A0AAU8MR05-F1
#
_entry.id   AF-A0AAU8MR05-F1
#
_cell.length_a   1.000
_cell.length_b   1.000
_cell.length_c   1.000
_cell.angle_alpha   90.00
_cell.angle_beta   90.00
_cell.angle_gamma   90.00
#
_symmetry.space_group_name_H-M   'P 1'
#
loop_
_entity.id
_entity.type
_entity.pdbx_description
1 polymer ?
#
loop_
_entity_poly.entity_id
_entity_poly.type
_entity_poly.pdbx_seq_one_letter_code
_entity_poly.pdbx_strand_id
1 'polypeptide(L)'
;MSIHGKRQFLHSYTDIVPDLQFVKVTLHEDPHFTGVGATFSLERPAEMEENVWDLIDSHFRRLKLIDRYDERSNDEVAEILSDCRVFLNAGGANLQEFLKGRSNDRRETYGANHWIAVLMNTMAEHPNLKNWVHAA
;
A
#
# COMPACT_ATOMS: atom_id res chain seq x y z
N MET A 1 18.17 -15.03 27.18
CA MET A 1 18.06 -16.43 26.72
C MET A 1 16.70 -16.59 26.06
N SER A 2 16.65 -16.74 24.74
CA SER A 2 15.39 -16.95 24.01
C SER A 2 15.37 -18.37 23.49
N ILE A 3 14.34 -19.10 23.92
CA ILE A 3 14.06 -20.49 23.59
C ILE A 3 13.54 -20.46 22.14
N HIS A 4 14.24 -21.14 21.23
CA HIS A 4 14.14 -21.12 19.74
C HIS A 4 14.78 -19.90 19.05
N GLY A 5 16.06 -20.02 18.69
CA GLY A 5 16.87 -19.01 17.99
C GLY A 5 16.47 -18.71 16.53
N LYS A 6 15.17 -18.68 16.21
CA LYS A 6 14.66 -18.24 14.92
C LYS A 6 14.71 -16.71 14.83
N ARG A 7 15.24 -16.21 13.72
CA ARG A 7 15.38 -14.79 13.41
C ARG A 7 14.01 -14.10 13.31
N GLN A 8 13.94 -12.83 13.71
CA GLN A 8 12.67 -12.12 13.94
C GLN A 8 12.53 -10.81 13.16
N PHE A 9 13.60 -10.37 12.48
CA PHE A 9 13.59 -9.13 11.71
C PHE A 9 14.35 -9.32 10.41
N LEU A 10 13.83 -8.71 9.36
CA LEU A 10 14.56 -8.50 8.12
C LEU A 10 15.74 -7.55 8.36
N HIS A 11 16.86 -7.83 7.71
CA HIS A 11 18.01 -6.95 7.61
C HIS A 11 18.06 -6.39 6.20
N SER A 12 17.82 -5.09 6.07
CA SER A 12 17.67 -4.38 4.79
C SER A 12 18.87 -4.50 3.84
N TYR A 13 20.05 -4.89 4.35
CA TYR A 13 21.28 -4.99 3.56
C TYR A 13 21.69 -6.43 3.23
N THR A 14 21.15 -7.42 3.93
CA THR A 14 21.59 -8.83 3.78
C THR A 14 20.47 -9.74 3.32
N ASP A 15 19.21 -9.32 3.47
CA ASP A 15 18.08 -10.11 3.03
C ASP A 15 17.58 -9.66 1.67
N ILE A 16 17.40 -10.64 0.80
CA ILE A 16 16.62 -10.46 -0.40
C ILE A 16 15.16 -10.59 0.00
N VAL A 17 14.43 -9.48 -0.02
CA VAL A 17 12.97 -9.50 0.07
C VAL A 17 12.46 -9.85 -1.32
N PRO A 18 11.69 -10.95 -1.49
CA PRO A 18 11.16 -11.31 -2.79
C PRO A 18 10.31 -10.18 -3.38
N ASP A 19 10.42 -9.97 -4.69
CA ASP A 19 9.52 -9.06 -5.43
C ASP A 19 8.16 -9.74 -5.67
N LEU A 20 7.50 -10.13 -4.58
CA LEU A 20 6.17 -10.74 -4.55
C LEU A 20 5.22 -9.84 -3.76
N GLN A 21 3.99 -9.66 -4.23
CA GLN A 21 3.00 -8.77 -3.59
C GLN A 21 2.35 -9.43 -2.37
N PHE A 22 2.79 -9.05 -1.17
CA PHE A 22 2.27 -9.56 0.09
C PHE A 22 1.57 -8.51 0.98
N VAL A 23 1.81 -7.21 0.77
CA VAL A 23 0.97 -6.14 1.34
C VAL A 23 -0.25 -5.98 0.45
N LYS A 24 -1.45 -5.99 1.06
CA LYS A 24 -2.73 -5.81 0.38
C LYS A 24 -3.46 -4.60 0.93
N VAL A 25 -4.33 -4.01 0.11
CA VAL A 25 -5.19 -2.89 0.45
C VAL A 25 -6.64 -3.28 0.18
N THR A 26 -7.50 -3.01 1.15
CA THR A 26 -8.94 -3.03 0.99
C THR A 26 -9.44 -1.59 1.06
N LEU A 27 -10.12 -1.14 0.00
CA LEU A 27 -10.77 0.16 -0.04
C LEU A 27 -12.20 0.04 0.50
N HIS A 28 -12.60 1.01 1.30
CA HIS A 28 -13.91 1.06 1.96
C HIS A 28 -14.65 2.30 1.49
N GLU A 29 -15.82 2.09 0.90
CA GLU A 29 -16.73 3.16 0.50
C GLU A 29 -17.97 3.11 1.41
N ASP A 30 -18.45 4.28 1.85
CA ASP A 30 -19.72 4.37 2.57
C ASP A 30 -20.75 5.07 1.66
N PRO A 31 -21.92 4.46 1.37
CA PRO A 31 -22.96 5.11 0.56
C PRO A 31 -23.44 6.47 1.10
N HIS A 32 -23.24 6.78 2.38
CA HIS A 32 -23.63 8.02 3.03
C HIS A 32 -22.52 9.07 3.09
N PHE A 33 -21.28 8.70 2.74
CA PHE A 33 -20.14 9.60 2.69
C PHE A 33 -19.42 9.49 1.35
N THR A 34 -19.16 10.62 0.70
CA THR A 34 -18.51 10.65 -0.61
C THR A 34 -16.99 10.38 -0.57
N GLY A 35 -16.47 9.91 0.57
CA GLY A 35 -15.07 9.60 0.79
C GLY A 35 -14.75 8.11 0.62
N VAL A 36 -13.47 7.79 0.62
CA VAL A 36 -12.95 6.42 0.61
C VAL A 36 -11.95 6.26 1.76
N GLY A 37 -12.06 5.16 2.50
CA GLY A 37 -11.08 4.72 3.48
C GLY A 37 -10.24 3.57 2.95
N ALA A 38 -9.14 3.26 3.62
CA ALA A 38 -8.30 2.12 3.28
C ALA A 38 -7.80 1.40 4.53
N THR A 39 -7.79 0.07 4.48
CA THR A 39 -7.12 -0.78 5.47
C THR A 39 -6.13 -1.70 4.80
N PHE A 40 -5.06 -2.03 5.51
CA PHE A 40 -3.96 -2.85 5.02
C PHE A 40 -3.99 -4.25 5.63
N SER A 41 -3.44 -5.22 4.91
CA SER A 41 -3.24 -6.56 5.43
C SER A 41 -2.02 -7.22 4.81
N LEU A 42 -1.62 -8.34 5.41
CA LEU A 42 -0.58 -9.21 4.88
C LEU A 42 -1.20 -10.51 4.40
N GLU A 43 -0.85 -10.91 3.18
CA GLU A 43 -1.25 -12.18 2.60
C GLU A 43 -0.02 -12.86 2.00
N ARG A 44 0.20 -14.14 2.35
CA ARG A 44 1.34 -14.90 1.84
C ARG A 44 1.09 -15.27 0.37
N PRO A 45 1.95 -14.86 -0.58
CA PRO A 45 1.91 -15.35 -1.95
C PRO A 45 2.18 -16.86 -2.00
N ALA A 46 1.53 -17.58 -2.91
CA ALA A 46 1.66 -19.03 -3.01
C ALA A 46 3.11 -19.47 -3.32
N GLU A 47 3.84 -18.62 -4.03
CA GLU A 47 5.23 -18.80 -4.46
C GLU A 47 6.24 -18.51 -3.34
N MET A 48 5.81 -17.98 -2.19
CA MET A 48 6.70 -17.61 -1.10
C MET A 48 6.94 -18.78 -0.14
N GLU A 49 8.23 -19.10 0.06
CA GLU A 49 8.63 -20.11 1.05
C GLU A 49 8.18 -19.73 2.46
N GLU A 50 7.74 -20.73 3.24
CA GLU A 50 7.17 -20.55 4.57
C GLU A 50 8.14 -19.91 5.57
N ASN A 51 9.41 -20.29 5.54
CA ASN A 51 10.48 -19.68 6.35
C ASN A 51 10.69 -18.19 6.06
N VAL A 52 10.58 -17.77 4.80
CA VAL A 52 10.69 -16.36 4.40
C VAL A 52 9.46 -15.60 4.86
N TRP A 53 8.27 -16.18 4.69
CA TRP A 53 7.02 -15.61 5.18
C TRP A 53 7.02 -15.42 6.71
N ASP A 54 7.43 -16.44 7.48
CA ASP A 54 7.52 -16.36 8.94
C ASP A 54 8.37 -15.18 9.40
N LEU A 55 9.47 -14.89 8.68
CA LEU A 55 10.35 -13.77 8.98
C LEU A 55 9.69 -12.42 8.63
N ILE A 56 9.01 -12.33 7.48
CA ILE A 56 8.27 -11.13 7.07
C ILE A 56 7.12 -10.85 8.04
N ASP A 57 6.27 -11.84 8.32
CA ASP A 57 5.13 -11.71 9.22
C ASP A 57 5.59 -11.33 10.63
N SER A 58 6.63 -11.99 11.17
CA SER A 58 7.22 -11.61 12.47
C SER A 58 7.74 -10.17 12.46
N HIS A 59 8.46 -9.75 11.42
CA HIS A 59 8.97 -8.39 11.29
C HIS A 59 7.84 -7.35 11.30
N PHE A 60 6.80 -7.55 10.49
CA PHE A 60 5.65 -6.65 10.40
C PHE A 60 4.87 -6.58 11.71
N ARG A 61 4.58 -7.72 12.34
CA ARG A 61 3.84 -7.77 13.62
C ARG A 61 4.61 -7.06 14.73
N ARG A 62 5.90 -7.31 14.87
CA ARG A 62 6.72 -6.71 15.94
C ARG A 62 6.86 -5.20 15.81
N LEU A 63 6.90 -4.69 14.58
CA LEU A 63 6.96 -3.26 14.31
C LEU A 63 5.57 -2.60 14.24
N LYS A 64 4.50 -3.40 14.27
CA LYS A 64 3.10 -2.96 14.11
C LYS A 64 2.91 -2.15 12.83
N LEU A 65 3.47 -2.64 11.71
CA LEU A 65 3.48 -1.87 10.47
C LEU A 65 2.09 -1.70 9.88
N ILE A 66 1.26 -2.74 9.90
CA ILE A 66 -0.12 -2.67 9.40
C ILE A 66 -0.93 -1.65 10.21
N ASP A 67 -0.91 -1.73 11.54
CA ASP A 67 -1.58 -0.74 12.41
C ASP A 67 -1.16 0.69 12.09
N ARG A 68 0.14 0.94 11.88
CA ARG A 68 0.66 2.27 11.51
C ARG A 68 0.22 2.73 10.12
N TYR A 69 0.06 1.80 9.18
CA TYR A 69 -0.44 2.13 7.84
C TYR A 69 -1.92 2.49 7.92
N ASP A 70 -2.71 1.72 8.66
CA ASP A 70 -4.13 2.00 8.92
C ASP A 70 -4.33 3.36 9.61
N GLU A 71 -3.51 3.68 10.61
CA GLU A 71 -3.55 4.98 11.30
C GLU A 71 -3.27 6.18 10.37
N ARG A 72 -2.49 5.97 9.30
CA ARG A 72 -2.07 7.04 8.37
C ARG A 72 -2.84 7.03 7.06
N SER A 73 -3.65 6.01 6.82
CA SER A 73 -4.23 5.75 5.50
C SER A 73 -5.16 6.85 5.05
N ASN A 74 -5.99 7.37 5.95
CA ASN A 74 -6.97 8.41 5.63
C ASN A 74 -6.30 9.72 5.20
N ASP A 75 -5.23 10.13 5.90
CA ASP A 75 -4.46 11.32 5.54
C ASP A 75 -3.79 11.13 4.18
N GLU A 76 -3.17 9.98 3.94
CA GLU A 76 -2.52 9.68 2.65
C GLU A 76 -3.54 9.61 1.51
N VAL A 77 -4.72 9.04 1.72
CA VAL A 77 -5.82 9.04 0.74
C VAL A 77 -6.23 10.47 0.39
N ALA A 78 -6.39 11.34 1.39
CA ALA A 78 -6.76 12.74 1.15
C ALA A 78 -5.71 13.47 0.31
N GLU A 79 -4.42 13.26 0.60
CA GLU A 79 -3.31 13.83 -0.18
C GLU A 79 -3.30 13.29 -1.62
N ILE A 80 -3.48 11.98 -1.81
CA ILE A 80 -3.56 11.37 -3.15
C ILE A 80 -4.71 11.97 -3.97
N LEU A 81 -5.90 12.13 -3.37
CA LEU A 81 -7.05 12.71 -4.05
C LEU A 81 -6.83 14.19 -4.37
N SER A 82 -6.17 14.93 -3.48
CA SER A 82 -5.77 16.32 -3.72
C SER A 82 -4.80 16.44 -4.90
N ASP A 83 -3.76 15.61 -4.96
CA ASP A 83 -2.82 15.53 -6.09
C ASP A 83 -3.56 15.24 -7.41
N CYS A 84 -4.49 14.28 -7.41
CA CYS A 84 -5.32 13.95 -8.56
C CYS A 84 -6.17 15.14 -9.03
N ARG A 85 -6.75 15.88 -8.10
CA ARG A 85 -7.55 17.08 -8.40
C ARG A 85 -6.69 18.18 -9.01
N VAL A 86 -5.48 18.40 -8.50
CA VAL A 86 -4.51 19.35 -9.07
C VAL A 86 -4.16 18.95 -10.50
N PHE A 87 -3.90 17.66 -10.75
CA PHE A 87 -3.62 17.14 -12.09
C PHE A 87 -4.77 17.40 -13.08
N LEU A 88 -6.01 17.13 -12.68
CA LEU A 88 -7.19 17.43 -13.52
C LEU A 88 -7.32 18.93 -13.81
N ASN A 89 -7.17 19.78 -12.80
CA ASN A 89 -7.26 21.23 -12.94
C ASN A 89 -6.18 21.80 -13.87
N ALA A 90 -5.03 21.13 -13.96
CA ALA A 90 -3.96 21.46 -14.90
C ALA A 90 -4.21 20.94 -16.33
N GLY A 91 -5.35 20.30 -16.60
CA GLY A 91 -5.72 19.76 -17.91
C GLY A 91 -5.36 18.29 -18.13
N GLY A 92 -4.97 17.57 -17.08
CA GLY A 92 -4.72 16.13 -17.12
C GLY A 92 -5.99 15.34 -17.47
N ALA A 93 -5.87 14.37 -18.39
CA ALA A 93 -7.04 13.64 -18.91
C ALA A 93 -7.21 12.23 -18.31
N ASN A 94 -6.11 11.55 -17.97
CA ASN A 94 -6.11 10.14 -17.56
C ASN A 94 -5.63 9.99 -16.10
N LEU A 95 -6.56 10.04 -15.15
CA LEU A 95 -6.28 9.93 -13.72
C LEU A 95 -5.66 8.58 -13.35
N GLN A 96 -6.17 7.49 -13.92
CA GLN A 96 -5.68 6.15 -13.64
C GLN A 96 -4.23 5.99 -14.07
N GLU A 97 -3.87 6.48 -15.25
CA GLU A 97 -2.49 6.43 -15.75
C GLU A 97 -1.55 7.33 -14.93
N PHE A 98 -1.99 8.54 -14.59
CA PHE A 98 -1.24 9.43 -13.69
C PHE A 98 -0.93 8.74 -12.35
N LEU A 99 -1.95 8.17 -11.70
CA LEU A 99 -1.79 7.55 -10.38
C LEU A 99 -1.00 6.22 -10.46
N LYS A 100 -1.16 5.44 -11.53
CA LYS A 100 -0.32 4.26 -11.80
C LYS A 100 1.15 4.64 -12.01
N GLY A 101 1.43 5.72 -12.73
CA GLY A 101 2.79 6.24 -12.88
C GLY A 101 3.42 6.57 -11.54
N ARG A 102 2.70 7.31 -10.69
CA ARG A 102 3.14 7.66 -9.32
C ARG A 102 3.35 6.43 -8.44
N SER A 103 2.48 5.42 -8.56
CA SER A 103 2.65 4.13 -7.89
C SER A 103 3.92 3.42 -8.34
N ASN A 104 4.16 3.34 -9.65
CA ASN A 104 5.33 2.68 -10.24
C ASN A 104 6.63 3.36 -9.78
N ASP A 105 6.72 4.70 -9.81
CA ASP A 105 7.89 5.44 -9.33
C ASP A 105 8.25 5.06 -7.88
N ARG A 106 7.22 4.96 -7.02
CA ARG A 106 7.39 4.56 -5.61
C ARG A 106 7.75 3.09 -5.47
N ARG A 107 7.15 2.21 -6.28
CA ARG A 107 7.50 0.78 -6.30
C ARG A 107 8.96 0.58 -6.71
N GLU A 108 9.43 1.28 -7.73
CA GLU A 108 10.83 1.19 -8.18
C GLU A 108 11.81 1.68 -7.11
N THR A 109 11.43 2.74 -6.37
CA THR A 109 12.29 3.32 -5.34
C THR A 109 12.28 2.54 -4.02
N TYR A 110 11.11 2.06 -3.59
CA TYR A 110 10.90 1.52 -2.23
C TYR A 110 10.50 0.04 -2.19
N GLY A 111 10.32 -0.60 -3.36
CA GLY A 111 9.91 -1.99 -3.53
C GLY A 111 8.39 -2.18 -3.66
N ALA A 112 7.99 -3.34 -4.19
CA ALA A 112 6.58 -3.66 -4.48
C ALA A 112 5.64 -3.69 -3.27
N ASN A 113 6.18 -3.84 -2.06
CA ASN A 113 5.40 -3.87 -0.82
C ASN A 113 5.41 -2.54 -0.06
N HIS A 114 5.88 -1.46 -0.70
CA HIS A 114 5.74 -0.12 -0.15
C HIS A 114 4.26 0.28 -0.08
N TRP A 115 3.74 0.47 1.12
CA TRP A 115 2.30 0.59 1.38
C TRP A 115 1.61 1.72 0.57
N ILE A 116 2.25 2.89 0.41
CA ILE A 116 1.69 3.98 -0.41
C ILE A 116 1.67 3.60 -1.90
N ALA A 117 2.67 2.86 -2.38
CA ALA A 117 2.71 2.41 -3.77
C ALA A 117 1.53 1.46 -4.04
N VAL A 118 1.31 0.51 -3.13
CA VAL A 118 0.17 -0.43 -3.18
C VAL A 118 -1.16 0.32 -3.13
N LEU A 119 -1.31 1.26 -2.19
CA LEU A 119 -2.52 2.10 -2.07
C LEU A 119 -2.81 2.86 -3.37
N MET A 120 -1.81 3.55 -3.92
CA MET A 120 -1.95 4.29 -5.19
C MET A 120 -2.36 3.36 -6.34
N ASN A 121 -1.75 2.18 -6.47
CA ASN A 121 -2.13 1.24 -7.53
C ASN A 121 -3.56 0.74 -7.36
N THR A 122 -3.95 0.35 -6.13
CA THR A 122 -5.31 -0.13 -5.84
C THR A 122 -6.34 0.96 -6.10
N MET A 123 -6.08 2.22 -5.72
CA MET A 123 -6.96 3.35 -6.04
C MET A 123 -7.02 3.60 -7.55
N ALA A 124 -5.90 3.49 -8.27
CA ALA A 124 -5.84 3.70 -9.72
C ALA A 124 -6.59 2.65 -10.53
N GLU A 125 -6.74 1.44 -9.99
CA GLU A 125 -7.50 0.35 -10.59
C GLU A 125 -8.99 0.39 -10.24
N HIS A 126 -9.39 1.21 -9.26
CA HIS A 126 -10.76 1.25 -8.80
C HIS A 126 -11.66 2.10 -9.73
N PRO A 127 -12.86 1.60 -10.12
CA PRO A 127 -13.76 2.32 -11.03
C PRO A 127 -14.26 3.66 -10.47
N ASN A 128 -14.34 3.79 -9.14
CA ASN A 128 -14.86 5.00 -8.49
C ASN A 128 -13.81 6.09 -8.24
N LEU A 129 -12.55 5.92 -8.66
CA LEU A 129 -11.48 6.90 -8.44
C LEU A 129 -11.91 8.33 -8.79
N LYS A 130 -12.51 8.51 -9.97
CA LYS A 130 -12.94 9.83 -10.45
C LYS A 130 -13.99 10.45 -9.52
N ASN A 131 -14.90 9.64 -8.98
CA ASN A 131 -15.93 10.13 -8.06
C ASN A 131 -15.31 10.62 -6.75
N TRP A 132 -14.34 9.87 -6.20
CA TRP A 132 -13.62 10.27 -5.00
C TRP A 132 -12.86 11.59 -5.19
N VAL A 133 -12.19 11.77 -6.34
CA VAL A 133 -11.43 13.00 -6.65
C VAL A 133 -12.36 14.22 -6.75
N HIS A 134 -13.57 14.06 -7.26
CA HIS A 134 -14.55 15.16 -7.33
C HIS A 134 -15.21 15.48 -5.98
N ALA A 135 -15.21 14.52 -5.05
CA ALA A 135 -15.81 14.66 -3.74
C ALA A 135 -14.85 15.19 -2.65
N ALA A 136 -13.55 14.97 -2.82
CA ALA A 136 -12.48 15.49 -1.97
C ALA A 136 -12.24 16.99 -2.21
#